data_AF-A0A7V8IQV8-F1
#
_entry.id   AF-A0A7V8IQV8-F1
#
_cell.length_a   1.000
_cell.length_b   1.000
_cell.length_c   1.000
_cell.angle_alpha   90.00
_cell.angle_beta   90.00
_cell.angle_gamma   90.00
#
_symmetry.space_group_name_H-M   'P 1'
#
loop_
_entity.id
_entity.type
_entity.pdbx_description
1 polymer ?
#
loop_
_entity_poly.entity_id
_entity_poly.type
_entity_poly.pdbx_seq_one_letter_code
_entity_poly.pdbx_strand_id
1 'polypeptide(L)'
;MTHIIEAFVDECTSCSACSQACPFLEKMGPPGAILQSSDDTVFLCTNCRSCTSVCPLNLSPADAFFAAKTERIHNGDLSPRVQSALAGARSFARRGHSFPFNVWKPVKTVFWPGCGLVGSLPSVASSVRAHLSRVLGEPVGLVIDCCFDPAYQLGDVDTVHTALQDIGSRLKTGGVERIITGCVNCTKVLGLMLESIAVQHILEVLPASVFMQGNLPSVLHHPCPSVRIPGLREKAASCSNVKGDEKAIPCCCGCGGGLHVLDPALSDAFARAALGQRPVEPVVTYCVGCKNAFQSRGVLASHLLEHLPGVNQQKAQVGSGRKWINRLTVGIQARILNVKFLIAIGLMALIFLTAWLRQSGYISTDGLVHFLDEHPVLAPFLFILIYAVGPSIFLPSLALTLGAGFLWGPFWGVIFSIVGSTTGASVAFLLARHVMRDAVKSRFGHERWLSLSDRVEQHGWKAVAFARLVPIFPFPVLNYLFGITPIAFVHYVWSSFVFMLPACIAYVAFGSSMGELILHGNIYGLVIGILVASLALLLPMALKRIANWGSGNNDPKR
;
A
#
# COMPACT_ATOMS: atom_id res chain seq x y z
N MET A 1 11.26 5.38 -40.42
CA MET A 1 12.39 4.84 -39.63
C MET A 1 13.62 4.75 -40.50
N THR A 2 13.53 4.15 -41.68
CA THR A 2 14.59 4.05 -42.69
C THR A 2 15.33 5.36 -42.99
N HIS A 3 14.60 6.47 -43.21
CA HIS A 3 15.22 7.80 -43.39
C HIS A 3 16.12 8.26 -42.22
N ILE A 4 15.82 7.89 -40.96
CA ILE A 4 16.67 8.25 -39.81
C ILE A 4 17.99 7.45 -39.85
N ILE A 5 17.93 6.22 -40.32
CA ILE A 5 19.08 5.33 -40.44
C ILE A 5 19.96 5.79 -41.60
N GLU A 6 19.38 6.00 -42.78
CA GLU A 6 20.07 6.47 -43.99
C GLU A 6 20.74 7.82 -43.74
N ALA A 7 20.01 8.82 -43.24
CA ALA A 7 20.58 10.13 -42.93
C ALA A 7 21.75 10.04 -41.94
N PHE A 8 21.64 9.19 -40.91
CA PHE A 8 22.74 8.98 -39.97
C PHE A 8 23.96 8.34 -40.64
N VAL A 9 23.76 7.32 -41.49
CA VAL A 9 24.84 6.61 -42.18
C VAL A 9 25.56 7.54 -43.16
N ASP A 10 24.81 8.38 -43.89
CA ASP A 10 25.36 9.30 -44.88
C ASP A 10 26.15 10.46 -44.25
N GLU A 11 25.70 10.97 -43.11
CA GLU A 11 26.33 12.11 -42.44
C GLU A 11 27.47 11.71 -41.48
N CYS A 12 27.56 10.43 -41.07
CA CYS A 12 28.54 9.97 -40.08
C CYS A 12 29.97 9.87 -40.65
N THR A 13 30.89 10.67 -40.11
CA THR A 13 32.32 10.66 -40.50
C THR A 13 33.16 9.54 -39.88
N SER A 14 32.55 8.64 -39.09
CA SER A 14 33.27 7.55 -38.40
C SER A 14 34.45 8.02 -37.51
N CYS A 15 34.35 9.20 -36.90
CA CYS A 15 35.39 9.81 -36.06
C CYS A 15 35.65 9.12 -34.69
N SER A 16 34.94 8.02 -34.37
CA SER A 16 35.09 7.22 -33.14
C SER A 16 34.84 7.90 -31.79
N ALA A 17 34.46 9.18 -31.74
CA ALA A 17 34.12 9.87 -30.49
C ALA A 17 33.03 9.14 -29.68
N CYS A 18 32.02 8.60 -30.36
CA CYS A 18 30.96 7.81 -29.73
C CYS A 18 31.42 6.46 -29.15
N SER A 19 32.47 5.86 -29.70
CA SER A 19 33.03 4.59 -29.22
C SER A 19 33.75 4.76 -27.88
N GLN A 20 34.44 5.89 -27.69
CA GLN A 20 35.11 6.22 -26.42
C GLN A 20 34.12 6.47 -25.26
N ALA A 21 32.89 6.87 -25.56
CA ALA A 21 31.87 7.18 -24.56
C ALA A 21 30.87 6.03 -24.30
N CYS A 22 31.01 4.89 -24.98
CA CYS A 22 29.99 3.84 -24.98
C CYS A 22 30.61 2.42 -25.06
N PRO A 23 30.58 1.64 -23.96
CA PRO A 23 31.08 0.26 -23.94
C PRO A 23 30.52 -0.66 -25.03
N PHE A 24 29.29 -0.41 -25.50
CA PHE A 24 28.71 -1.14 -26.63
C PHE A 24 29.45 -0.86 -27.94
N LEU A 25 29.72 0.40 -28.25
CA LEU A 25 30.40 0.80 -29.49
C LEU A 25 31.91 0.54 -29.44
N GLU A 26 32.50 0.60 -28.24
CA GLU A 26 33.87 0.14 -28.00
C GLU A 26 34.03 -1.35 -28.35
N LYS A 27 33.08 -2.19 -27.91
CA LYS A 27 33.12 -3.64 -28.13
C LYS A 27 32.70 -4.07 -29.54
N MET A 28 31.70 -3.42 -30.12
CA MET A 28 31.03 -3.88 -31.35
C MET A 28 31.42 -3.09 -32.61
N GLY A 29 32.14 -1.97 -32.46
CA GLY A 29 32.60 -1.15 -33.57
C GLY A 29 31.74 0.09 -33.86
N PRO A 30 32.03 0.81 -34.96
CA PRO A 30 31.41 2.09 -35.27
C PRO A 30 29.92 1.93 -35.62
N PRO A 31 29.07 2.93 -35.27
CA PRO A 31 27.62 2.82 -35.49
C PRO A 31 27.19 2.53 -36.93
N GLY A 32 27.85 3.12 -37.93
CA GLY A 32 27.51 2.90 -39.34
C GLY A 32 27.62 1.43 -39.76
N ALA A 33 28.70 0.76 -39.35
CA ALA A 33 28.91 -0.67 -39.65
C ALA A 33 27.84 -1.56 -38.97
N ILE A 34 27.46 -1.24 -37.74
CA ILE A 34 26.42 -1.99 -37.01
C ILE A 34 25.03 -1.75 -37.63
N LEU A 35 24.74 -0.54 -38.12
CA LEU A 35 23.45 -0.24 -38.76
C LEU A 35 23.30 -0.93 -40.12
N GLN A 36 24.42 -1.21 -40.79
CA GLN A 36 24.47 -1.93 -42.07
C GLN A 36 24.56 -3.46 -41.90
N SER A 37 24.79 -3.97 -40.68
CA SER A 37 24.80 -5.41 -40.44
C SER A 37 23.38 -5.97 -40.52
N SER A 38 23.26 -7.25 -40.89
CA SER A 38 22.01 -8.00 -40.86
C SER A 38 21.75 -8.70 -39.52
N ASP A 39 22.66 -8.58 -38.54
CA ASP A 39 22.55 -9.23 -37.24
C ASP A 39 21.82 -8.38 -36.18
N ASP A 40 21.47 -9.00 -35.05
CA ASP A 40 20.72 -8.36 -33.97
C ASP A 40 21.58 -7.45 -33.05
N THR A 41 22.78 -7.07 -33.47
CA THR A 41 23.71 -6.28 -32.65
C THR A 41 23.09 -4.93 -32.24
N VAL A 42 22.22 -4.36 -33.07
CA VAL A 42 21.47 -3.13 -32.77
C VAL A 42 20.67 -3.23 -31.45
N PHE A 43 20.20 -4.42 -31.06
CA PHE A 43 19.44 -4.65 -29.83
C PHE A 43 20.27 -4.51 -28.55
N LEU A 44 21.61 -4.54 -28.64
CA LEU A 44 22.50 -4.32 -27.50
C LEU A 44 22.62 -2.85 -27.10
N CYS A 45 22.19 -1.92 -27.97
CA CYS A 45 22.11 -0.51 -27.62
C CYS A 45 21.11 -0.26 -26.47
N THR A 46 21.50 0.51 -25.45
CA THR A 46 20.62 0.83 -24.30
C THR A 46 19.75 2.08 -24.50
N ASN A 47 19.88 2.77 -25.64
CA ASN A 47 19.24 4.04 -25.96
C ASN A 47 19.55 5.18 -24.96
N CYS A 48 20.68 5.08 -24.24
CA CYS A 48 21.09 6.01 -23.18
C CYS A 48 21.57 7.38 -23.68
N ARG A 49 21.88 7.50 -24.99
CA ARG A 49 22.36 8.72 -25.66
C ARG A 49 23.75 9.21 -25.23
N SER A 50 24.55 8.42 -24.51
CA SER A 50 25.94 8.79 -24.20
C SER A 50 26.75 9.12 -25.46
N CYS A 51 26.58 8.31 -26.51
CA CYS A 51 27.16 8.52 -27.83
C CYS A 51 26.67 9.80 -28.54
N THR A 52 25.39 10.15 -28.38
CA THR A 52 24.81 11.37 -28.94
C THR A 52 25.42 12.61 -28.29
N SER A 53 25.64 12.60 -26.98
CA SER A 53 26.18 13.75 -26.23
C SER A 53 27.63 14.09 -26.57
N VAL A 54 28.37 13.19 -27.23
CA VAL A 54 29.78 13.39 -27.61
C VAL A 54 29.99 13.50 -29.12
N CYS A 55 28.93 13.45 -29.92
CA CYS A 55 29.07 13.52 -31.37
C CYS A 55 29.40 14.94 -31.82
N PRO A 56 30.53 15.19 -32.51
CA PRO A 56 30.92 16.54 -32.95
C PRO A 56 29.99 17.14 -34.01
N LEU A 57 29.22 16.29 -34.70
CA LEU A 57 28.26 16.68 -35.74
C LEU A 57 26.82 16.75 -35.21
N ASN A 58 26.61 16.60 -33.90
CA ASN A 58 25.27 16.53 -33.28
C ASN A 58 24.38 15.39 -33.83
N LEU A 59 24.95 14.37 -34.46
CA LEU A 59 24.24 13.16 -34.87
C LEU A 59 23.88 12.31 -33.66
N SER A 60 22.83 11.49 -33.79
CA SER A 60 22.34 10.63 -32.71
C SER A 60 22.42 9.14 -33.08
N PRO A 61 23.55 8.47 -32.79
CA PRO A 61 23.64 7.02 -32.98
C PRO A 61 22.55 6.27 -32.20
N ALA A 62 22.17 6.77 -31.02
CA ALA A 62 21.11 6.17 -30.21
C ALA A 62 19.74 6.19 -30.91
N ASP A 63 19.42 7.24 -31.67
CA ASP A 63 18.14 7.32 -32.40
C ASP A 63 18.18 6.46 -33.67
N ALA A 64 19.32 6.40 -34.36
CA ALA A 64 19.51 5.50 -35.50
C ALA A 64 19.37 4.03 -35.08
N PHE A 65 20.00 3.62 -33.96
CA PHE A 65 19.80 2.26 -33.42
C PHE A 65 18.37 2.01 -32.98
N PHE A 66 17.70 3.00 -32.38
CA PHE A 66 16.30 2.86 -32.01
C PHE A 66 15.40 2.63 -33.23
N ALA A 67 15.62 3.40 -34.31
CA ALA A 67 14.91 3.25 -35.57
C ALA A 67 15.16 1.85 -36.19
N ALA A 68 16.41 1.38 -36.19
CA ALA A 68 16.76 0.06 -36.71
C ALA A 68 16.10 -1.09 -35.93
N LYS A 69 16.03 -0.99 -34.59
CA LYS A 69 15.28 -1.96 -33.77
C LYS A 69 13.81 -2.02 -34.14
N THR A 70 13.18 -0.86 -34.31
CA THR A 70 11.76 -0.76 -34.66
C THR A 70 11.49 -1.36 -36.03
N GLU A 71 12.30 -1.03 -37.04
CA GLU A 71 12.18 -1.59 -38.39
C GLU A 71 12.34 -3.12 -38.41
N ARG A 72 13.30 -3.68 -37.66
CA ARG A 72 13.48 -5.13 -37.55
C ARG A 72 12.30 -5.82 -36.86
N ILE A 73 11.76 -5.22 -35.80
CA ILE A 73 10.56 -5.74 -35.14
C ILE A 73 9.37 -5.73 -36.10
N HIS A 74 9.20 -4.67 -36.91
CA HIS A 74 8.15 -4.58 -37.93
C HIS A 74 8.31 -5.63 -39.03
N ASN A 75 9.54 -5.86 -39.49
CA ASN A 75 9.84 -6.84 -40.53
C ASN A 75 9.80 -8.30 -40.03
N GLY A 76 9.76 -8.51 -38.71
CA GLY A 76 9.80 -9.85 -38.11
C GLY A 76 11.17 -10.54 -38.18
N ASP A 77 12.21 -9.80 -38.57
CA ASP A 77 13.58 -10.29 -38.71
C ASP A 77 14.31 -10.20 -37.36
N LEU A 78 14.05 -11.19 -36.50
CA LEU A 78 14.58 -11.25 -35.13
C LEU A 78 15.13 -12.64 -34.84
N SER A 79 16.32 -12.72 -34.24
CA SER A 79 16.83 -13.99 -33.71
C SER A 79 15.95 -14.51 -32.57
N PRO A 80 15.97 -15.84 -32.29
CA PRO A 80 15.23 -16.42 -31.16
C PRO A 80 15.53 -15.75 -29.82
N ARG A 81 16.76 -15.26 -29.64
CA ARG A 81 17.21 -14.55 -28.44
C ARG A 81 16.46 -13.23 -28.26
N VAL A 82 16.37 -12.41 -29.31
CA VAL A 82 15.67 -11.12 -29.27
C VAL A 82 14.16 -11.34 -29.17
N GLN A 83 13.61 -12.32 -29.88
CA GLN A 83 12.20 -12.70 -29.77
C GLN A 83 11.82 -13.05 -28.32
N SER A 84 12.65 -13.83 -27.63
CA SER A 84 12.44 -14.19 -26.22
C SER A 84 12.49 -12.97 -25.30
N ALA A 85 13.48 -12.08 -25.48
CA ALA A 85 13.58 -10.84 -24.71
C ALA A 85 12.36 -9.93 -24.92
N LEU A 86 11.89 -9.79 -26.17
CA LEU A 86 10.72 -9.01 -26.53
C LEU A 86 9.43 -9.61 -25.96
N ALA A 87 9.25 -10.93 -26.05
CA ALA A 87 8.13 -11.64 -25.44
C ALA A 87 8.10 -11.44 -23.91
N GLY A 88 9.25 -11.49 -23.25
CA GLY A 88 9.40 -11.19 -21.83
C GLY A 88 8.97 -9.76 -21.47
N ALA A 89 9.42 -8.77 -22.26
CA ALA A 89 9.05 -7.37 -22.07
C ALA A 89 7.55 -7.14 -22.27
N ARG A 90 6.96 -7.69 -23.34
CA ARG A 90 5.52 -7.65 -23.63
C ARG A 90 4.71 -8.30 -22.52
N SER A 91 5.11 -9.50 -22.05
CA SER A 91 4.44 -10.22 -20.96
C SER A 91 4.47 -9.44 -19.65
N PHE A 92 5.61 -8.85 -19.31
CA PHE A 92 5.73 -7.99 -18.14
C PHE A 92 4.80 -6.78 -18.23
N ALA A 93 4.81 -6.09 -19.39
CA ALA A 93 4.00 -4.90 -19.59
C ALA A 93 2.49 -5.20 -19.57
N ARG A 94 2.05 -6.25 -20.27
CA ARG A 94 0.66 -6.73 -20.26
C ARG A 94 0.20 -7.06 -18.84
N ARG A 95 0.96 -7.85 -18.08
CA ARG A 95 0.63 -8.16 -16.68
C ARG A 95 0.58 -6.91 -15.80
N GLY A 96 1.44 -5.92 -16.07
CA GLY A 96 1.44 -4.65 -15.36
C GLY A 96 0.27 -3.73 -15.70
N HIS A 97 -0.43 -4.00 -16.81
CA HIS A 97 -1.54 -3.24 -17.38
C HIS A 97 -2.89 -3.98 -17.32
N SER A 98 -2.89 -5.24 -16.88
CA SER A 98 -4.11 -5.99 -16.63
C SER A 98 -4.66 -5.72 -15.23
N PHE A 99 -5.89 -6.17 -14.98
CA PHE A 99 -6.44 -6.26 -13.63
C PHE A 99 -5.46 -7.01 -12.71
N PRO A 100 -5.18 -6.53 -11.48
CA PRO A 100 -5.85 -5.45 -10.75
C PRO A 100 -5.12 -4.08 -10.79
N PHE A 101 -4.33 -3.80 -11.82
CA PHE A 101 -3.46 -2.61 -11.87
C PHE A 101 -4.01 -1.44 -12.69
N ASN A 102 -5.08 -1.67 -13.45
CA ASN A 102 -5.60 -0.79 -14.51
C ASN A 102 -6.86 0.02 -14.12
N VAL A 103 -7.06 0.30 -12.82
CA VAL A 103 -8.24 1.05 -12.32
C VAL A 103 -7.79 2.16 -11.38
N TRP A 104 -8.32 3.36 -11.58
CA TRP A 104 -8.03 4.56 -10.78
C TRP A 104 -9.30 5.36 -10.49
N LYS A 105 -9.24 6.26 -9.50
CA LYS A 105 -10.34 7.17 -9.16
C LYS A 105 -10.32 8.40 -10.07
N PRO A 106 -11.49 8.95 -10.43
CA PRO A 106 -11.55 10.17 -11.23
C PRO A 106 -11.11 11.38 -10.39
N VAL A 107 -9.95 11.94 -10.72
CA VAL A 107 -9.34 13.14 -10.11
C VAL A 107 -8.46 13.82 -11.15
N LYS A 108 -8.25 15.14 -11.02
CA LYS A 108 -7.47 15.93 -11.99
C LYS A 108 -5.99 15.55 -12.04
N THR A 109 -5.39 15.27 -10.88
CA THR A 109 -3.97 14.97 -10.76
C THR A 109 -3.77 13.56 -10.23
N VAL A 110 -2.95 12.76 -10.92
CA VAL A 110 -2.62 11.40 -10.51
C VAL A 110 -1.13 11.21 -10.28
N PHE A 111 -0.80 10.42 -9.26
CA PHE A 111 0.55 9.93 -9.04
C PHE A 111 0.74 8.57 -9.73
N TRP A 112 1.73 8.51 -10.61
CA TRP A 112 2.19 7.33 -11.34
C TRP A 112 3.58 6.90 -10.83
N PRO A 113 3.67 6.13 -9.74
CA PRO A 113 4.97 5.76 -9.16
C PRO A 113 5.86 4.93 -10.08
N GLY A 114 5.26 4.14 -10.99
CA GLY A 114 5.97 3.17 -11.81
C GLY A 114 6.09 1.79 -11.15
N CYS A 115 6.11 0.75 -11.98
CA CYS A 115 5.99 -0.64 -11.56
C CYS A 115 7.15 -1.12 -10.67
N GLY A 116 8.39 -0.79 -11.03
CA GLY A 116 9.57 -1.17 -10.24
C GLY A 116 9.64 -0.46 -8.89
N LEU A 117 9.17 0.79 -8.82
CA LEU A 117 9.21 1.60 -7.61
C LEU A 117 8.23 1.10 -6.56
N VAL A 118 6.95 0.95 -6.89
CA VAL A 118 5.95 0.40 -5.94
C VAL A 118 6.29 -1.04 -5.56
N GLY A 119 6.80 -1.83 -6.51
CA GLY A 119 7.21 -3.20 -6.22
C GLY A 119 8.35 -3.28 -5.21
N SER A 120 9.31 -2.36 -5.27
CA SER A 120 10.46 -2.35 -4.36
C SER A 120 10.16 -1.61 -3.06
N LEU A 121 9.32 -0.58 -3.12
CA LEU A 121 9.04 0.39 -2.06
C LEU A 121 7.54 0.71 -2.00
N PRO A 122 6.70 -0.18 -1.45
CA PRO A 122 5.24 0.01 -1.46
C PRO A 122 4.80 1.25 -0.66
N SER A 123 5.53 1.64 0.39
CA SER A 123 5.22 2.84 1.18
C SER A 123 5.38 4.16 0.41
N VAL A 124 6.14 4.16 -0.70
CA VAL A 124 6.23 5.33 -1.59
C VAL A 124 4.85 5.70 -2.14
N ALA A 125 4.00 4.73 -2.47
CA ALA A 125 2.69 5.01 -3.07
C ALA A 125 1.79 5.85 -2.14
N SER A 126 1.77 5.55 -0.84
CA SER A 126 0.95 6.29 0.13
C SER A 126 1.64 7.58 0.60
N SER A 127 2.93 7.52 0.94
CA SER A 127 3.67 8.68 1.46
C SER A 127 3.77 9.80 0.42
N VAL A 128 4.22 9.49 -0.80
CA VAL A 128 4.34 10.49 -1.87
C VAL A 128 3.00 11.12 -2.20
N ARG A 129 1.93 10.33 -2.31
CA ARG A 129 0.60 10.86 -2.60
C ARG A 129 0.12 11.84 -1.53
N ALA A 130 0.45 11.58 -0.26
CA ALA A 130 0.16 12.50 0.84
C ALA A 130 0.98 13.79 0.73
N HIS A 131 2.27 13.70 0.39
CA HIS A 131 3.12 14.87 0.15
C HIS A 131 2.65 15.69 -1.05
N LEU A 132 2.36 15.05 -2.18
CA LEU A 132 1.85 15.73 -3.38
C LEU A 132 0.51 16.41 -3.12
N SER A 133 -0.43 15.73 -2.45
CA SER A 133 -1.72 16.36 -2.11
C SER A 133 -1.56 17.61 -1.24
N ARG A 134 -0.58 17.58 -0.30
CA ARG A 134 -0.28 18.73 0.55
C ARG A 134 0.37 19.88 -0.22
N VAL A 135 1.36 19.58 -1.06
CA VAL A 135 2.11 20.58 -1.84
C VAL A 135 1.23 21.24 -2.90
N LEU A 136 0.34 20.48 -3.53
CA LEU A 136 -0.54 20.96 -4.60
C LEU A 136 -1.86 21.55 -4.09
N GLY A 137 -2.21 21.32 -2.81
CA GLY A 137 -3.48 21.78 -2.25
C GLY A 137 -4.72 21.07 -2.81
N GLU A 138 -4.55 19.93 -3.48
CA GLU A 138 -5.63 19.19 -4.15
C GLU A 138 -5.48 17.67 -3.95
N PRO A 139 -6.56 16.87 -4.06
CA PRO A 139 -6.45 15.42 -3.91
C PRO A 139 -5.69 14.79 -5.09
N VAL A 140 -4.62 14.06 -4.80
CA VAL A 140 -3.84 13.32 -5.80
C VAL A 140 -4.27 11.85 -5.84
N GLY A 141 -4.63 11.37 -7.03
CA GLY A 141 -4.98 9.98 -7.29
C GLY A 141 -3.77 9.06 -7.34
N LEU A 142 -4.00 7.75 -7.43
CA LEU A 142 -2.94 6.75 -7.63
C LEU A 142 -3.26 5.90 -8.86
N VAL A 143 -2.27 5.77 -9.76
CA VAL A 143 -2.34 4.89 -10.94
C VAL A 143 -1.20 3.88 -10.87
N ILE A 144 -1.52 2.58 -10.83
CA ILE A 144 -0.53 1.49 -10.69
C ILE A 144 -0.35 0.74 -12.01
N ASP A 145 -0.49 1.43 -13.14
CA ASP A 145 -0.41 0.84 -14.48
C ASP A 145 1.06 0.77 -14.98
N CYS A 146 1.29 0.07 -16.09
CA CYS A 146 2.59 0.00 -16.76
C CYS A 146 2.71 1.09 -17.83
N CYS A 147 3.84 1.79 -17.88
CA CYS A 147 4.14 2.76 -18.96
C CYS A 147 4.67 2.10 -20.25
N PHE A 148 4.81 0.77 -20.28
CA PHE A 148 5.35 -0.01 -21.40
C PHE A 148 6.82 0.28 -21.81
N ASP A 149 7.57 1.04 -21.00
CA ASP A 149 8.98 1.35 -21.26
C ASP A 149 9.88 0.14 -21.59
N PRO A 150 9.78 -1.05 -20.96
CA PRO A 150 10.59 -2.20 -21.36
C PRO A 150 10.39 -2.64 -22.82
N ALA A 151 9.17 -2.58 -23.33
CA ALA A 151 8.86 -2.88 -24.73
C ALA A 151 9.34 -1.75 -25.64
N TYR A 152 9.08 -0.50 -25.24
CA TYR A 152 9.55 0.69 -25.96
C TYR A 152 11.07 0.66 -26.15
N GLN A 153 11.86 0.39 -25.12
CA GLN A 153 13.33 0.38 -25.22
C GLN A 153 13.89 -0.70 -26.15
N LEU A 154 13.15 -1.79 -26.38
CA LEU A 154 13.48 -2.81 -27.38
C LEU A 154 13.07 -2.40 -28.80
N GLY A 155 12.30 -1.33 -28.98
CA GLY A 155 11.85 -0.85 -30.30
C GLY A 155 10.40 -1.22 -30.65
N ASP A 156 9.64 -1.83 -29.74
CA ASP A 156 8.25 -2.27 -29.97
C ASP A 156 7.26 -1.12 -29.80
N VAL A 157 7.32 -0.16 -30.72
CA VAL A 157 6.57 1.10 -30.64
C VAL A 157 5.07 0.87 -30.81
N ASP A 158 4.64 -0.05 -31.66
CA ASP A 158 3.21 -0.28 -31.95
C ASP A 158 2.45 -0.81 -30.72
N THR A 159 3.04 -1.77 -30.01
CA THR A 159 2.46 -2.30 -28.77
C THR A 159 2.35 -1.20 -27.71
N VAL A 160 3.38 -0.37 -27.60
CA VAL A 160 3.43 0.75 -26.64
C VAL A 160 2.37 1.80 -26.99
N HIS A 161 2.30 2.19 -28.26
CA HIS A 161 1.35 3.18 -28.77
C HIS A 161 -0.09 2.73 -28.54
N THR A 162 -0.43 1.49 -28.94
CA THR A 162 -1.76 0.92 -28.73
C THR A 162 -2.16 0.92 -27.25
N ALA A 163 -1.25 0.48 -26.38
CA ALA A 163 -1.53 0.42 -24.94
C ALA A 163 -1.67 1.82 -24.32
N LEU A 164 -0.86 2.80 -24.74
CA LEU A 164 -0.91 4.15 -24.19
C LEU A 164 -2.05 4.99 -24.75
N GLN A 165 -2.54 4.70 -25.96
CA GLN A 165 -3.81 5.24 -26.45
C GLN A 165 -4.98 4.80 -25.57
N ASP A 166 -5.05 3.52 -25.22
CA ASP A 166 -6.07 2.98 -24.30
C ASP A 166 -5.92 3.58 -22.88
N ILE A 167 -4.70 3.70 -22.35
CA ILE A 167 -4.47 4.36 -21.06
C ILE A 167 -4.92 5.83 -21.13
N GLY A 168 -4.52 6.54 -22.18
CA GLY A 168 -4.83 7.94 -22.40
C GLY A 168 -6.33 8.21 -22.48
N SER A 169 -7.08 7.37 -23.20
CA SER A 169 -8.54 7.49 -23.30
C SER A 169 -9.21 7.31 -21.94
N ARG A 170 -8.80 6.30 -21.17
CA ARG A 170 -9.33 6.05 -19.82
C ARG A 170 -8.96 7.19 -18.86
N LEU A 171 -7.76 7.76 -18.96
CA LEU A 171 -7.32 8.86 -18.10
C LEU A 171 -8.16 10.11 -18.38
N LYS A 172 -8.40 10.43 -19.66
CA LYS A 172 -9.28 11.52 -20.08
C LYS A 172 -10.71 11.34 -19.59
N THR A 173 -11.30 10.16 -19.77
CA THR A 173 -12.64 9.85 -19.27
C THR A 173 -12.72 9.97 -17.75
N GLY A 174 -11.61 9.68 -17.04
CA GLY A 174 -11.47 9.89 -15.61
C GLY A 174 -11.23 11.35 -15.19
N GLY A 175 -11.17 12.30 -16.13
CA GLY A 175 -10.91 13.72 -15.87
C GLY A 175 -9.48 14.03 -15.46
N VAL A 176 -8.50 13.19 -15.82
CA VAL A 176 -7.09 13.41 -15.49
C VAL A 176 -6.49 14.43 -16.46
N GLU A 177 -5.97 15.52 -15.91
CA GLU A 177 -5.30 16.60 -16.64
C GLU A 177 -3.77 16.53 -16.45
N ARG A 178 -3.29 15.92 -15.35
CA ARG A 178 -1.88 15.90 -14.97
C ARG A 178 -1.44 14.58 -14.35
N ILE A 179 -0.30 14.06 -14.82
CA ILE A 179 0.38 12.86 -14.32
C ILE A 179 1.71 13.27 -13.69
N ILE A 180 1.89 12.95 -12.42
CA ILE A 180 3.16 13.08 -11.71
C ILE A 180 3.78 11.71 -11.58
N THR A 181 4.94 11.51 -12.18
CA THR A 181 5.61 10.21 -12.25
C THR A 181 6.69 10.08 -11.17
N GLY A 182 6.80 8.89 -10.56
CA GLY A 182 7.89 8.56 -9.62
C GLY A 182 9.14 7.98 -10.29
N CYS A 183 9.09 7.79 -11.61
CA CYS A 183 10.11 7.09 -12.39
C CYS A 183 10.39 7.86 -13.67
N VAL A 184 11.65 8.22 -13.90
CA VAL A 184 12.11 8.96 -15.09
C VAL A 184 11.81 8.26 -16.42
N ASN A 185 11.79 6.92 -16.44
CA ASN A 185 11.40 6.17 -17.63
C ASN A 185 9.90 6.30 -17.92
N CYS A 186 9.06 6.33 -16.87
CA CYS A 186 7.64 6.60 -17.02
C CYS A 186 7.43 8.03 -17.52
N THR A 187 8.14 9.02 -16.99
CA THR A 187 8.08 10.42 -17.47
C THR A 187 8.38 10.50 -18.95
N LYS A 188 9.48 9.86 -19.39
CA LYS A 188 9.90 9.82 -20.80
C LYS A 188 8.81 9.22 -21.69
N VAL A 189 8.37 7.99 -21.41
CA VAL A 189 7.47 7.28 -22.34
C VAL A 189 6.07 7.88 -22.32
N LEU A 190 5.55 8.25 -21.15
CA LEU A 190 4.23 8.89 -21.07
C LEU A 190 4.25 10.28 -21.72
N GLY A 191 5.30 11.07 -21.51
CA GLY A 191 5.44 12.41 -22.12
C GLY A 191 5.57 12.36 -23.65
N LEU A 192 6.15 11.29 -24.21
CA LEU A 192 6.23 11.09 -25.66
C LEU A 192 4.91 10.64 -26.28
N MET A 193 4.00 10.05 -25.51
CA MET A 193 2.84 9.31 -26.03
C MET A 193 1.49 9.90 -25.61
N LEU A 194 1.46 10.77 -24.60
CA LEU A 194 0.23 11.38 -24.05
C LEU A 194 0.26 12.91 -24.20
N GLU A 195 0.11 13.40 -25.43
CA GLU A 195 0.23 14.84 -25.76
C GLU A 195 -0.76 15.75 -25.00
N SER A 196 -1.96 15.24 -24.72
CA SER A 196 -3.04 16.00 -24.11
C SER A 196 -3.05 16.01 -22.57
N ILE A 197 -2.09 15.35 -21.92
CA ILE A 197 -2.03 15.24 -20.46
C ILE A 197 -0.65 15.71 -20.02
N ALA A 198 -0.58 16.66 -19.08
CA ALA A 198 0.70 17.16 -18.60
C ALA A 198 1.44 16.06 -17.82
N VAL A 199 2.66 15.70 -18.23
CA VAL A 199 3.48 14.69 -17.56
C VAL A 199 4.70 15.36 -16.93
N GLN A 200 4.84 15.20 -15.62
CA GLN A 200 5.98 15.73 -14.85
C GLN A 200 6.63 14.63 -14.02
N HIS A 201 7.93 14.74 -13.77
CA HIS A 201 8.61 13.92 -12.78
C HIS A 201 8.40 14.51 -11.38
N ILE A 202 8.33 13.66 -10.37
CA ILE A 202 8.07 14.06 -8.98
C ILE A 202 9.07 15.08 -8.42
N LEU A 203 10.33 15.04 -8.85
CA LEU A 203 11.36 15.98 -8.40
C LEU A 203 11.19 17.39 -8.97
N GLU A 204 10.39 17.56 -10.02
CA GLU A 204 10.02 18.88 -10.53
C GLU A 204 8.95 19.54 -9.64
N VAL A 205 8.18 18.73 -8.90
CA VAL A 205 7.01 19.16 -8.13
C VAL A 205 7.30 19.26 -6.63
N LEU A 206 8.00 18.26 -6.06
CA LEU A 206 8.29 18.27 -4.63
C LEU A 206 9.42 19.27 -4.31
N PRO A 207 9.26 20.12 -3.27
CA PRO A 207 10.35 20.99 -2.85
C PRO A 207 11.48 20.17 -2.23
N ALA A 208 12.73 20.60 -2.48
CA ALA A 208 13.93 19.95 -1.96
C ALA A 208 13.91 19.83 -0.43
N SER A 209 13.28 20.78 0.27
CA SER A 209 13.14 20.78 1.74
C SER A 209 12.36 19.60 2.32
N VAL A 210 11.61 18.86 1.49
CA VAL A 210 10.86 17.66 1.94
C VAL A 210 11.76 16.43 2.05
N PHE A 211 12.89 16.42 1.34
CA PHE A 211 13.88 15.35 1.45
C PHE A 211 14.66 15.56 2.75
N MET A 212 14.62 14.56 3.64
CA MET A 212 15.22 14.66 4.97
C MET A 212 16.72 14.94 4.83
N GLN A 213 17.22 15.95 5.54
CA GLN A 213 18.65 16.29 5.64
C GLN A 213 19.43 15.30 6.53
N GLY A 214 19.17 13.99 6.40
CA GLY A 214 20.06 12.95 6.93
C GLY A 214 21.27 12.76 6.02
N ASN A 215 22.28 11.99 6.45
CA ASN A 215 23.47 11.64 5.65
C ASN A 215 23.05 10.97 4.33
N LEU A 216 22.74 11.78 3.32
CA LEU A 216 22.56 11.36 1.95
C LEU A 216 23.92 10.88 1.44
N PRO A 217 23.95 9.82 0.63
CA PRO A 217 25.16 9.35 -0.01
C PRO A 217 25.96 10.48 -0.67
N SER A 218 27.30 10.43 -0.62
CA SER A 218 28.20 11.43 -1.21
C SER A 218 28.12 11.53 -2.74
N VAL A 219 27.51 10.54 -3.41
CA VAL A 219 27.48 10.42 -4.87
C VAL A 219 26.04 10.35 -5.40
N LEU A 220 25.68 11.30 -6.27
CA LEU A 220 24.45 11.31 -7.05
C LEU A 220 24.69 10.71 -8.45
N HIS A 221 23.99 9.63 -8.78
CA HIS A 221 23.96 9.08 -10.14
C HIS A 221 22.72 9.55 -10.91
N HIS A 222 22.95 10.34 -11.96
CA HIS A 222 21.92 10.76 -12.90
C HIS A 222 21.58 9.63 -13.90
N PRO A 223 20.37 9.06 -13.87
CA PRO A 223 19.94 8.05 -14.83
C PRO A 223 19.82 8.68 -16.22
N CYS A 224 20.21 7.92 -17.26
CA CYS A 224 20.24 8.40 -18.64
C CYS A 224 18.92 9.02 -19.18
N PRO A 225 17.70 8.64 -18.78
CA PRO A 225 16.49 9.31 -19.27
C PRO A 225 16.36 10.75 -18.78
N SER A 226 17.03 11.11 -17.69
CA SER A 226 16.91 12.44 -17.09
C SER A 226 17.44 13.58 -17.96
N VAL A 227 18.33 13.29 -18.91
CA VAL A 227 18.83 14.30 -19.86
C VAL A 227 17.76 14.78 -20.85
N ARG A 228 16.65 14.04 -20.96
CA ARG A 228 15.50 14.41 -21.79
C ARG A 228 14.52 15.32 -21.06
N ILE A 229 14.74 15.58 -19.77
CA ILE A 229 13.83 16.37 -18.91
C ILE A 229 14.60 17.61 -18.44
N PRO A 230 14.32 18.80 -19.01
CA PRO A 230 15.03 20.03 -18.66
C PRO A 230 14.98 20.32 -17.15
N GLY A 231 16.10 20.72 -16.55
CA GLY A 231 16.18 21.10 -15.14
C GLY A 231 16.12 19.93 -14.14
N LEU A 232 15.88 18.69 -14.57
CA LEU A 232 15.67 17.57 -13.64
C LEU A 232 16.95 17.18 -12.89
N ARG A 233 18.12 17.34 -13.49
CA ARG A 233 19.41 16.99 -12.85
C ARG A 233 19.73 17.96 -11.72
N GLU A 234 19.48 19.24 -11.95
CA GLU A 234 19.61 20.34 -11.00
C GLU A 234 18.62 20.16 -9.83
N LYS A 235 17.37 19.76 -10.13
CA LYS A 235 16.38 19.38 -9.11
C LYS A 235 16.83 18.17 -8.30
N ALA A 236 17.39 17.13 -8.92
CA ALA A 236 17.91 15.97 -8.20
C ALA A 236 19.13 16.33 -7.32
N ALA A 237 20.02 17.19 -7.79
CA ALA A 237 21.15 17.69 -7.03
C ALA A 237 20.68 18.47 -5.78
N SER A 238 19.75 19.42 -5.96
CA SER A 238 19.18 20.16 -4.82
C SER A 238 18.46 19.27 -3.81
N CYS A 239 17.76 18.22 -4.25
CA CYS A 239 17.07 17.28 -3.35
C CYS A 239 18.04 16.32 -2.63
N SER A 240 19.25 16.12 -3.14
CA SER A 240 20.24 15.21 -2.56
C SER A 240 21.32 15.92 -1.74
N ASN A 241 21.39 17.26 -1.79
CA ASN A 241 22.49 18.06 -1.23
C ASN A 241 23.90 17.65 -1.73
N VAL A 242 23.96 16.93 -2.86
CA VAL A 242 25.21 16.56 -3.52
C VAL A 242 25.36 17.43 -4.77
N LYS A 243 26.49 18.12 -4.91
CA LYS A 243 26.83 18.79 -6.17
C LYS A 243 27.00 17.72 -7.25
N GLY A 244 26.02 17.63 -8.15
CA GLY A 244 26.12 16.79 -9.35
C GLY A 244 27.05 17.43 -10.38
N ASP A 245 27.66 16.62 -11.23
CA ASP A 245 28.25 17.12 -12.47
C ASP A 245 27.10 17.37 -13.47
N GLU A 246 26.58 18.60 -13.45
CA GLU A 246 25.44 19.05 -14.26
C GLU A 246 25.71 18.99 -15.77
N LYS A 247 26.99 18.96 -16.17
CA LYS A 247 27.44 18.84 -17.57
C LYS A 247 27.84 17.42 -17.97
N ALA A 248 27.73 16.44 -17.06
CA ALA A 248 28.14 15.06 -17.34
C ALA A 248 27.40 14.44 -18.52
N ILE A 249 28.18 13.75 -19.37
CA ILE A 249 27.70 12.79 -20.37
C ILE A 249 26.78 11.78 -19.64
N PRO A 250 25.63 11.39 -20.22
CA PRO A 250 24.79 10.37 -19.62
C PRO A 250 25.60 9.10 -19.32
N CYS A 251 25.65 8.65 -18.07
CA CYS A 251 26.28 7.38 -17.70
C CYS A 251 25.23 6.28 -17.58
N CYS A 252 25.25 5.31 -18.49
CA CYS A 252 24.28 4.22 -18.48
C CYS A 252 24.63 3.16 -17.42
N CYS A 253 23.66 2.76 -16.59
CA CYS A 253 23.84 1.68 -15.60
C CYS A 253 23.81 0.25 -16.19
N GLY A 254 23.57 0.10 -17.50
CA GLY A 254 23.49 -1.20 -18.18
C GLY A 254 22.14 -1.93 -18.09
N CYS A 255 21.14 -1.40 -17.37
CA CYS A 255 19.82 -2.05 -17.27
C CYS A 255 18.85 -1.76 -18.43
N GLY A 256 19.09 -0.71 -19.22
CA GLY A 256 18.19 -0.30 -20.31
C GLY A 256 18.24 -1.25 -21.51
N GLY A 257 17.24 -1.15 -22.41
CA GLY A 257 17.23 -1.85 -23.71
C GLY A 257 17.15 -3.37 -23.64
N GLY A 258 16.84 -3.96 -22.48
CA GLY A 258 16.92 -5.41 -22.30
C GLY A 258 18.35 -5.96 -22.27
N LEU A 259 19.37 -5.10 -22.21
CA LEU A 259 20.78 -5.49 -22.31
C LEU A 259 21.19 -6.53 -21.25
N HIS A 260 20.69 -6.40 -20.02
CA HIS A 260 20.96 -7.37 -18.95
C HIS A 260 20.47 -8.80 -19.26
N VAL A 261 19.56 -8.97 -20.21
CA VAL A 261 19.11 -10.28 -20.73
C VAL A 261 19.90 -10.65 -21.99
N LEU A 262 20.16 -9.67 -22.86
CA LEU A 262 20.78 -9.86 -24.17
C LEU A 262 22.31 -9.91 -24.17
N ASP A 263 23.01 -9.37 -23.17
CA ASP A 263 24.45 -9.52 -22.96
C ASP A 263 24.77 -9.05 -21.51
N PRO A 264 24.70 -9.96 -20.53
CA PRO A 264 25.01 -9.63 -19.13
C PRO A 264 26.41 -9.07 -18.93
N ALA A 265 27.40 -9.55 -19.68
CA ALA A 265 28.79 -9.09 -19.58
C ALA A 265 28.93 -7.65 -20.09
N LEU A 266 28.24 -7.29 -21.17
CA LEU A 266 28.19 -5.91 -21.65
C LEU A 266 27.38 -5.02 -20.69
N SER A 267 26.30 -5.52 -20.09
CA SER A 267 25.58 -4.82 -19.01
C SER A 267 26.50 -4.48 -17.83
N ASP A 268 27.38 -5.41 -17.44
CA ASP A 268 28.40 -5.19 -16.41
C ASP A 268 29.44 -4.14 -16.83
N ALA A 269 29.86 -4.12 -18.10
CA ALA A 269 30.78 -3.10 -18.60
C ALA A 269 30.19 -1.68 -18.46
N PHE A 270 28.91 -1.49 -18.81
CA PHE A 270 28.21 -0.23 -18.59
C PHE A 270 28.14 0.16 -17.11
N ALA A 271 27.75 -0.77 -16.24
CA ALA A 271 27.66 -0.49 -14.82
C ALA A 271 29.02 -0.08 -14.22
N ARG A 272 30.12 -0.76 -14.60
CA ARG A 272 31.48 -0.39 -14.19
C ARG A 272 31.87 0.99 -14.70
N ALA A 273 31.61 1.29 -15.97
CA ALA A 273 31.86 2.62 -16.54
C ALA A 273 31.07 3.72 -15.78
N ALA A 274 29.83 3.45 -15.39
CA ALA A 274 28.99 4.40 -14.67
C ALA A 274 29.43 4.63 -13.20
N LEU A 275 30.05 3.63 -12.57
CA LEU A 275 30.57 3.73 -11.20
C LEU A 275 32.00 4.30 -11.16
N GLY A 276 32.76 4.17 -12.26
CA GLY A 276 34.17 4.56 -12.34
C GLY A 276 35.06 3.68 -11.45
N GLN A 277 36.29 4.15 -11.16
CA GLN A 277 37.23 3.48 -10.24
C GLN A 277 36.97 3.82 -8.75
N ARG A 278 35.79 4.35 -8.41
CA ARG A 278 35.54 4.86 -7.05
C ARG A 278 35.46 3.70 -6.04
N PRO A 279 35.98 3.87 -4.81
CA PRO A 279 35.67 2.94 -3.72
C PRO A 279 34.15 2.90 -3.48
N VAL A 280 33.68 1.88 -2.77
CA VAL A 280 32.27 1.50 -2.51
C VAL A 280 31.51 2.56 -1.68
N GLU A 281 31.56 3.83 -2.11
CA GLU A 281 30.76 4.89 -1.53
C GLU A 281 29.29 4.62 -1.84
N PRO A 282 28.38 4.91 -0.89
CA PRO A 282 26.97 4.81 -1.15
C PRO A 282 26.59 5.69 -2.36
N VAL A 283 25.65 5.22 -3.18
CA VAL A 283 25.14 5.95 -4.34
C VAL A 283 23.66 6.28 -4.13
N VAL A 284 23.26 7.51 -4.41
CA VAL A 284 21.85 7.88 -4.53
C VAL A 284 21.49 8.09 -6.00
N THR A 285 20.33 7.60 -6.40
CA THR A 285 19.78 7.80 -7.76
C THR A 285 18.26 7.99 -7.68
N TYR A 286 17.64 8.40 -8.77
CA TYR A 286 16.19 8.57 -8.89
C TYR A 286 15.63 7.69 -10.02
N CYS A 287 16.28 6.53 -10.23
CA CYS A 287 15.82 5.46 -11.09
C CYS A 287 16.01 4.10 -10.39
N VAL A 288 14.92 3.36 -10.24
CA VAL A 288 14.94 2.01 -9.64
C VAL A 288 15.78 1.02 -10.46
N GLY A 289 15.84 1.20 -11.78
CA GLY A 289 16.72 0.41 -12.66
C GLY A 289 18.18 0.57 -12.27
N CYS A 290 18.65 1.83 -12.19
CA CYS A 290 20.02 2.14 -11.75
C CYS A 290 20.29 1.64 -10.33
N LYS A 291 19.36 1.86 -9.38
CA LYS A 291 19.49 1.35 -8.01
C LYS A 291 19.73 -0.17 -8.01
N ASN A 292 18.87 -0.92 -8.70
CA ASN A 292 18.96 -2.38 -8.75
C ASN A 292 20.25 -2.84 -9.43
N ALA A 293 20.69 -2.16 -10.49
CA ALA A 293 21.94 -2.45 -11.20
C ALA A 293 23.16 -2.34 -10.28
N PHE A 294 23.20 -1.30 -9.44
CA PHE A 294 24.32 -1.08 -8.53
C PHE A 294 24.26 -2.04 -7.33
N GLN A 295 23.07 -2.28 -6.77
CA GLN A 295 22.89 -3.26 -5.69
C GLN A 295 23.28 -4.68 -6.09
N SER A 296 22.98 -5.11 -7.32
CA SER A 296 23.38 -6.44 -7.80
C SER A 296 24.90 -6.61 -7.93
N ARG A 297 25.67 -5.52 -7.82
CA ARG A 297 27.13 -5.47 -7.89
C ARG A 297 27.78 -5.09 -6.55
N GLY A 298 27.03 -5.20 -5.45
CA GLY A 298 27.53 -4.96 -4.10
C GLY A 298 27.65 -3.49 -3.69
N VAL A 299 27.17 -2.55 -4.51
CA VAL A 299 27.18 -1.12 -4.17
C VAL A 299 25.96 -0.78 -3.32
N LEU A 300 26.18 -0.04 -2.22
CA LEU A 300 25.08 0.47 -1.41
C LEU A 300 24.34 1.58 -2.18
N ALA A 301 23.31 1.22 -2.93
CA ALA A 301 22.52 2.18 -3.70
C ALA A 301 21.13 2.41 -3.09
N SER A 302 20.68 3.66 -3.08
CA SER A 302 19.35 4.08 -2.61
C SER A 302 18.63 4.91 -3.68
N HIS A 303 17.29 4.86 -3.67
CA HIS A 303 16.45 5.74 -4.46
C HIS A 303 16.20 7.03 -3.69
N LEU A 304 16.18 8.19 -4.36
CA LEU A 304 16.03 9.50 -3.71
C LEU A 304 14.71 9.60 -2.91
N LEU A 305 13.63 8.98 -3.39
CA LEU A 305 12.35 8.89 -2.68
C LEU A 305 12.38 8.05 -1.40
N GLU A 306 13.42 7.24 -1.15
CA GLU A 306 13.60 6.55 0.14
C GLU A 306 13.98 7.48 1.27
N HIS A 307 14.39 8.71 0.95
CA HIS A 307 14.76 9.74 1.91
C HIS A 307 13.60 10.71 2.20
N LEU A 308 12.39 10.38 1.74
CA LEU A 308 11.17 11.08 2.12
C LEU A 308 10.64 10.58 3.48
N PRO A 309 10.05 11.46 4.30
CA PRO A 309 9.38 11.05 5.54
C PRO A 309 8.34 9.94 5.31
N GLY A 310 8.37 8.91 6.16
CA GLY A 310 7.44 7.78 6.07
C GLY A 310 7.73 6.78 4.94
N VAL A 311 8.86 6.92 4.23
CA VAL A 311 9.37 5.90 3.31
C VAL A 311 10.49 5.12 3.99
N ASN A 312 10.42 3.79 3.93
CA ASN A 312 11.42 2.93 4.55
C ASN A 312 12.52 2.62 3.55
N GLN A 313 13.77 2.90 3.91
CA GLN A 313 14.93 2.54 3.10
C GLN A 313 15.03 1.03 2.90
N GLN A 314 15.37 0.62 1.69
CA GLN A 314 15.55 -0.78 1.32
C GLN A 314 17.04 -1.06 1.11
N LYS A 315 17.63 -1.75 2.08
CA LYS A 315 19.06 -2.12 2.09
C LYS A 315 19.44 -3.12 1.01
N ALA A 316 18.50 -3.96 0.58
CA ALA A 316 18.73 -5.02 -0.41
C ALA A 316 17.68 -5.01 -1.54
N GLN A 317 18.01 -5.67 -2.64
CA GLN A 317 17.13 -5.79 -3.79
C GLN A 317 15.95 -6.71 -3.46
N VAL A 318 14.73 -6.24 -3.78
CA VAL A 318 13.52 -7.06 -3.64
C VAL A 318 13.38 -7.98 -4.85
N GLY A 319 13.17 -9.28 -4.61
CA GLY A 319 12.95 -10.28 -5.66
C GLY A 319 11.65 -10.05 -6.45
N SER A 320 11.60 -10.54 -7.70
CA SER A 320 10.48 -10.30 -8.63
C SER A 320 9.12 -10.76 -8.10
N GLY A 321 9.06 -11.91 -7.43
CA GLY A 321 7.82 -12.40 -6.81
C GLY A 321 7.30 -11.46 -5.71
N ARG A 322 8.18 -11.01 -4.82
CA ARG A 322 7.82 -10.07 -3.75
C ARG A 322 7.44 -8.70 -4.31
N LYS A 323 8.10 -8.22 -5.38
CA LYS A 323 7.71 -7.00 -6.10
C LYS A 323 6.28 -7.09 -6.63
N TRP A 324 5.89 -8.24 -7.18
CA TRP A 324 4.53 -8.46 -7.67
C TRP A 324 3.52 -8.47 -6.52
N ILE A 325 3.79 -9.16 -5.41
CA ILE A 325 2.94 -9.15 -4.21
C ILE A 325 2.78 -7.72 -3.67
N ASN A 326 3.87 -6.96 -3.53
CA ASN A 326 3.83 -5.58 -3.06
C ASN A 326 2.92 -4.71 -3.94
N ARG A 327 3.05 -4.82 -5.27
CA ARG A 327 2.15 -4.11 -6.20
C ARG A 327 0.71 -4.53 -6.01
N LEU A 328 0.45 -5.83 -5.91
CA LEU A 328 -0.89 -6.39 -5.71
C LEU A 328 -1.52 -5.84 -4.43
N THR A 329 -0.79 -5.86 -3.31
CA THR A 329 -1.24 -5.32 -2.03
C THR A 329 -1.62 -3.85 -2.15
N VAL A 330 -0.78 -3.01 -2.78
CA VAL A 330 -1.08 -1.58 -2.97
C VAL A 330 -2.28 -1.37 -3.89
N GLY A 331 -2.40 -2.14 -4.98
CA GLY A 331 -3.54 -2.08 -5.89
C GLY A 331 -4.85 -2.49 -5.22
N ILE A 332 -4.81 -3.55 -4.42
CA ILE A 332 -5.94 -3.99 -3.59
C ILE A 332 -6.28 -2.92 -2.56
N GLN A 333 -5.32 -2.38 -1.81
CA GLN A 333 -5.56 -1.32 -0.81
C GLN A 333 -6.15 -0.05 -1.43
N ALA A 334 -5.72 0.34 -2.63
CA ALA A 334 -6.28 1.46 -3.36
C ALA A 334 -7.75 1.25 -3.75
N ARG A 335 -8.18 -0.02 -3.90
CA ARG A 335 -9.53 -0.44 -4.31
C ARG A 335 -10.46 -0.79 -3.14
N ILE A 336 -9.94 -1.48 -2.12
CA ILE A 336 -10.68 -1.98 -0.93
C ILE A 336 -11.23 -0.82 -0.07
N LEU A 337 -10.93 0.42 -0.41
CA LEU A 337 -11.55 1.60 0.19
C LEU A 337 -13.04 1.79 -0.15
N ASN A 338 -13.70 0.91 -0.90
CA ASN A 338 -15.16 0.83 -0.85
C ASN A 338 -15.55 -0.17 0.23
N VAL A 339 -15.51 0.28 1.49
CA VAL A 339 -16.05 -0.43 2.67
C VAL A 339 -17.44 -1.01 2.37
N LYS A 340 -18.22 -0.34 1.50
CA LYS A 340 -19.50 -0.80 0.96
C LYS A 340 -19.46 -2.16 0.27
N PHE A 341 -18.40 -2.49 -0.48
CA PHE A 341 -18.28 -3.76 -1.21
C PHE A 341 -17.93 -4.92 -0.26
N LEU A 342 -17.05 -4.70 0.71
CA LEU A 342 -16.76 -5.70 1.76
C LEU A 342 -17.98 -5.93 2.65
N ILE A 343 -18.71 -4.86 3.00
CA ILE A 343 -20.00 -4.96 3.71
C ILE A 343 -20.99 -5.78 2.87
N ALA A 344 -21.11 -5.52 1.56
CA ALA A 344 -22.03 -6.25 0.70
C ALA A 344 -21.70 -7.76 0.61
N ILE A 345 -20.43 -8.13 0.46
CA ILE A 345 -19.99 -9.54 0.49
C ILE A 345 -20.31 -10.18 1.84
N GLY A 346 -19.99 -9.49 2.94
CA GLY A 346 -20.28 -9.98 4.29
C GLY A 346 -21.78 -10.19 4.52
N LEU A 347 -22.62 -9.25 4.07
CA LEU A 347 -24.08 -9.37 4.15
C LEU A 347 -24.61 -10.52 3.30
N MET A 348 -24.12 -10.71 2.08
CA MET A 348 -24.53 -11.85 1.23
C MET A 348 -24.14 -13.20 1.85
N ALA A 349 -22.93 -13.31 2.41
CA ALA A 349 -22.49 -14.52 3.09
C ALA A 349 -23.33 -14.81 4.35
N LEU A 350 -23.71 -13.78 5.12
CA LEU A 350 -24.59 -13.91 6.28
C LEU A 350 -26.01 -14.34 5.87
N ILE A 351 -26.57 -13.76 4.81
CA ILE A 351 -27.88 -14.15 4.25
C ILE A 351 -27.84 -15.61 3.79
N PHE A 352 -26.79 -16.01 3.09
CA PHE A 352 -26.64 -17.39 2.62
C PHE A 352 -26.49 -18.38 3.78
N LEU A 353 -25.65 -18.07 4.78
CA LEU A 353 -25.46 -18.91 5.96
C LEU A 353 -26.76 -19.07 6.76
N THR A 354 -27.50 -17.99 6.99
CA THR A 354 -28.78 -18.04 7.70
C THR A 354 -29.85 -18.80 6.93
N ALA A 355 -29.92 -18.65 5.60
CA ALA A 355 -30.81 -19.43 4.75
C ALA A 355 -30.46 -20.93 4.76
N TRP A 356 -29.17 -21.28 4.69
CA TRP A 356 -28.70 -22.66 4.77
C TRP A 356 -29.02 -23.29 6.14
N LEU A 357 -28.66 -22.61 7.24
CA LEU A 357 -28.96 -23.08 8.60
C LEU A 357 -30.47 -23.24 8.85
N ARG A 358 -31.31 -22.39 8.25
CA ARG A 358 -32.77 -22.51 8.31
C ARG A 358 -33.28 -23.72 7.53
N GLN A 359 -32.78 -23.95 6.31
CA GLN A 359 -33.15 -25.13 5.51
C GLN A 359 -32.70 -26.44 6.16
N SER A 360 -31.53 -26.45 6.82
CA SER A 360 -31.01 -27.61 7.55
C SER A 360 -31.73 -27.87 8.89
N GLY A 361 -32.74 -27.06 9.26
CA GLY A 361 -33.53 -27.25 10.47
C GLY A 361 -32.89 -26.74 11.78
N TYR A 362 -31.62 -26.32 11.76
CA TYR A 362 -30.92 -25.81 12.96
C TYR A 362 -31.47 -24.49 13.50
N ILE A 363 -32.11 -23.66 12.66
CA ILE A 363 -32.85 -22.45 13.09
C ILE A 363 -34.37 -22.78 13.15
N SER A 364 -34.71 -23.86 13.85
CA SER A 364 -36.05 -24.13 14.35
C SER A 364 -35.95 -24.24 15.88
N THR A 365 -37.03 -23.95 16.61
CA THR A 365 -37.02 -24.08 18.09
C THR A 365 -36.62 -25.49 18.51
N ASP A 366 -37.13 -26.49 17.81
CA ASP A 366 -36.89 -27.90 18.11
C ASP A 366 -35.47 -28.33 17.71
N GLY A 367 -34.98 -27.88 16.56
CA GLY A 367 -33.62 -28.16 16.09
C GLY A 367 -32.53 -27.50 16.94
N LEU A 368 -32.81 -26.32 17.51
CA LEU A 368 -31.88 -25.64 18.41
C LEU A 368 -31.80 -26.38 19.76
N VAL A 369 -32.93 -26.79 20.33
CA VAL A 369 -32.96 -27.59 21.56
C VAL A 369 -32.26 -28.93 21.35
N HIS A 370 -32.57 -29.63 20.25
CA HIS A 370 -31.92 -30.90 19.89
C HIS A 370 -30.40 -30.76 19.75
N PHE A 371 -29.92 -29.70 19.09
CA PHE A 371 -28.49 -29.44 18.96
C PHE A 371 -27.81 -29.16 20.31
N LEU A 372 -28.48 -28.44 21.21
CA LEU A 372 -27.96 -28.19 22.57
C LEU A 372 -27.86 -29.49 23.37
N ASP A 373 -28.85 -30.37 23.25
CA ASP A 373 -28.90 -31.65 23.97
C ASP A 373 -27.88 -32.66 23.43
N GLU A 374 -27.71 -32.75 22.11
CA GLU A 374 -26.71 -33.65 21.50
C GLU A 374 -25.27 -33.18 21.69
N HIS A 375 -25.07 -31.87 21.87
CA HIS A 375 -23.74 -31.26 21.88
C HIS A 375 -23.50 -30.30 23.06
N PRO A 376 -23.56 -30.80 24.32
CA PRO A 376 -23.50 -29.96 25.52
C PRO A 376 -22.16 -29.23 25.73
N VAL A 377 -21.07 -29.69 25.11
CA VAL A 377 -19.74 -29.06 25.20
C VAL A 377 -19.46 -28.15 24.01
N LEU A 378 -19.82 -28.59 22.80
CA LEU A 378 -19.53 -27.85 21.57
C LEU A 378 -20.39 -26.60 21.45
N ALA A 379 -21.66 -26.64 21.87
CA ALA A 379 -22.56 -25.51 21.73
C ALA A 379 -22.13 -24.27 22.56
N PRO A 380 -21.77 -24.40 23.86
CA PRO A 380 -21.19 -23.28 24.61
C PRO A 380 -19.88 -22.76 24.02
N PHE A 381 -19.03 -23.65 23.51
CA PHE A 381 -17.76 -23.25 22.89
C PHE A 381 -17.99 -22.41 21.63
N LEU A 382 -18.90 -22.84 20.74
CA LEU A 382 -19.28 -22.09 19.55
C LEU A 382 -19.92 -20.75 19.92
N PHE A 383 -20.77 -20.71 20.94
CA PHE A 383 -21.34 -19.47 21.45
C PHE A 383 -20.26 -18.48 21.93
N ILE A 384 -19.31 -18.95 22.72
CA ILE A 384 -18.17 -18.14 23.18
C ILE A 384 -17.35 -17.64 21.99
N LEU A 385 -17.13 -18.48 20.97
CA LEU A 385 -16.41 -18.08 19.76
C LEU A 385 -17.15 -17.00 18.96
N ILE A 386 -18.47 -17.15 18.80
CA ILE A 386 -19.34 -16.14 18.17
C ILE A 386 -19.27 -14.83 18.95
N TYR A 387 -19.33 -14.88 20.29
CA TYR A 387 -19.20 -13.70 21.14
C TYR A 387 -17.77 -13.14 21.13
N ALA A 388 -16.74 -13.95 20.93
CA ALA A 388 -15.37 -13.46 20.81
C ALA A 388 -15.17 -12.63 19.53
N VAL A 389 -15.84 -12.99 18.44
CA VAL A 389 -15.70 -12.28 17.14
C VAL A 389 -16.74 -11.18 16.96
N GLY A 390 -17.97 -11.40 17.42
CA GLY A 390 -19.14 -10.55 17.20
C GLY A 390 -18.91 -9.05 17.50
N PRO A 391 -18.41 -8.67 18.68
CA PRO A 391 -18.13 -7.28 19.03
C PRO A 391 -17.14 -6.61 18.07
N SER A 392 -16.19 -7.36 17.50
CA SER A 392 -15.22 -6.81 16.54
C SER A 392 -15.88 -6.42 15.21
N ILE A 393 -16.98 -7.06 14.85
CA ILE A 393 -17.81 -6.75 13.67
C ILE A 393 -19.07 -5.94 14.02
N PHE A 394 -19.13 -5.32 15.20
CA PHE A 394 -20.26 -4.53 15.69
C PHE A 394 -21.58 -5.31 15.85
N LEU A 395 -21.50 -6.63 16.03
CA LEU A 395 -22.67 -7.44 16.38
C LEU A 395 -23.22 -7.02 17.76
N PRO A 396 -24.53 -6.76 17.91
CA PRO A 396 -25.12 -6.36 19.19
C PRO A 396 -24.93 -7.40 20.29
N SER A 397 -24.03 -7.12 21.23
CA SER A 397 -23.68 -8.04 22.33
C SER A 397 -24.84 -8.32 23.29
N LEU A 398 -25.80 -7.39 23.40
CA LEU A 398 -27.01 -7.57 24.21
C LEU A 398 -27.81 -8.79 23.76
N ALA A 399 -27.96 -9.00 22.45
CA ALA A 399 -28.70 -10.15 21.92
C ALA A 399 -28.04 -11.48 22.30
N LEU A 400 -26.70 -11.53 22.28
CA LEU A 400 -25.94 -12.71 22.69
C LEU A 400 -26.08 -12.98 24.19
N THR A 401 -25.97 -11.94 25.03
CA THR A 401 -26.12 -12.09 26.48
C THR A 401 -27.52 -12.53 26.90
N LEU A 402 -28.57 -11.96 26.29
CA LEU A 402 -29.95 -12.41 26.51
C LEU A 402 -30.15 -13.86 26.03
N GLY A 403 -29.63 -14.18 24.86
CA GLY A 403 -29.67 -15.54 24.29
C GLY A 403 -28.97 -16.57 25.18
N ALA A 404 -27.86 -16.22 25.82
CA ALA A 404 -27.17 -17.12 26.75
C ALA A 404 -28.05 -17.49 27.96
N GLY A 405 -28.79 -16.51 28.50
CA GLY A 405 -29.74 -16.75 29.57
C GLY A 405 -30.91 -17.62 29.12
N PHE A 406 -31.44 -17.33 27.92
CA PHE A 406 -32.53 -18.10 27.33
C PHE A 406 -32.16 -19.58 27.11
N LEU A 407 -30.92 -19.85 26.66
CA LEU A 407 -30.49 -21.21 26.28
C LEU A 407 -29.89 -22.03 27.42
N TRP A 408 -29.13 -21.42 28.34
CA TRP A 408 -28.39 -22.14 29.39
C TRP A 408 -28.75 -21.71 30.82
N GLY A 409 -29.79 -20.87 30.98
CA GLY A 409 -30.23 -20.40 32.28
C GLY A 409 -29.29 -19.38 32.93
N PRO A 410 -29.55 -19.00 34.19
CA PRO A 410 -28.92 -17.85 34.82
C PRO A 410 -27.46 -18.10 35.21
N PHE A 411 -27.12 -19.32 35.62
CA PHE A 411 -25.76 -19.64 36.08
C PHE A 411 -24.79 -19.84 34.91
N TRP A 412 -25.07 -20.81 34.04
CA TRP A 412 -24.22 -21.11 32.89
C TRP A 412 -24.25 -20.01 31.84
N GLY A 413 -25.40 -19.36 31.63
CA GLY A 413 -25.51 -18.20 30.75
C GLY A 413 -24.60 -17.04 31.16
N VAL A 414 -24.40 -16.81 32.47
CA VAL A 414 -23.47 -15.78 32.97
C VAL A 414 -22.03 -16.18 32.68
N ILE A 415 -21.65 -17.43 32.98
CA ILE A 415 -20.29 -17.93 32.73
C ILE A 415 -19.94 -17.80 31.25
N PHE A 416 -20.79 -18.30 30.34
CA PHE A 416 -20.51 -18.24 28.91
C PHE A 416 -20.54 -16.81 28.37
N SER A 417 -21.45 -15.97 28.85
CA SER A 417 -21.53 -14.55 28.43
C SER A 417 -20.35 -13.73 28.90
N ILE A 418 -19.89 -13.88 30.15
CA ILE A 418 -18.79 -13.06 30.67
C ILE A 418 -17.46 -13.48 30.05
N VAL A 419 -17.24 -14.78 29.83
CA VAL A 419 -16.06 -15.31 29.14
C VAL A 419 -16.07 -14.85 27.68
N GLY A 420 -17.19 -15.02 26.97
CA GLY A 420 -17.34 -14.60 25.57
C GLY A 420 -17.17 -13.10 25.39
N SER A 421 -17.85 -12.29 26.20
CA SER A 421 -17.77 -10.83 26.11
C SER A 421 -16.41 -10.26 26.50
N THR A 422 -15.73 -10.82 27.51
CA THR A 422 -14.37 -10.41 27.90
C THR A 422 -13.36 -10.79 26.81
N THR A 423 -13.50 -12.00 26.23
CA THR A 423 -12.65 -12.44 25.13
C THR A 423 -12.87 -11.56 23.90
N GLY A 424 -14.12 -11.26 23.54
CA GLY A 424 -14.42 -10.40 22.39
C GLY A 424 -14.00 -8.95 22.59
N ALA A 425 -14.15 -8.42 23.81
CA ALA A 425 -13.59 -7.14 24.19
C ALA A 425 -12.06 -7.11 23.99
N SER A 426 -11.38 -8.20 24.34
CA SER A 426 -9.93 -8.35 24.21
C SER A 426 -9.48 -8.42 22.76
N VAL A 427 -10.20 -9.17 21.92
CA VAL A 427 -9.92 -9.25 20.47
C VAL A 427 -10.05 -7.88 19.81
N ALA A 428 -11.17 -7.19 20.02
CA ALA A 428 -11.40 -5.85 19.46
C ALA A 428 -10.35 -4.84 19.93
N PHE A 429 -9.97 -4.89 21.20
CA PHE A 429 -8.91 -4.06 21.78
C PHE A 429 -7.54 -4.31 21.12
N LEU A 430 -7.15 -5.58 20.96
CA LEU A 430 -5.87 -5.95 20.34
C LEU A 430 -5.84 -5.60 18.86
N LEU A 431 -6.96 -5.78 18.15
CA LEU A 431 -7.12 -5.33 16.76
C LEU A 431 -6.92 -3.82 16.64
N ALA A 432 -7.58 -3.04 17.49
CA ALA A 432 -7.41 -1.59 17.52
C ALA A 432 -5.95 -1.19 17.78
N ARG A 433 -5.30 -1.87 18.73
CA ARG A 433 -3.93 -1.57 19.14
C ARG A 433 -2.88 -1.82 18.07
N HIS A 434 -2.97 -2.94 17.37
CA HIS A 434 -1.94 -3.36 16.42
C HIS A 434 -2.25 -2.95 14.98
N VAL A 435 -3.53 -2.75 14.64
CA VAL A 435 -3.94 -2.46 13.26
C VAL A 435 -4.33 -0.99 13.08
N MET A 436 -5.02 -0.37 14.04
CA MET A 436 -5.64 0.95 13.87
C MET A 436 -4.86 2.10 14.52
N ARG A 437 -4.07 1.82 15.57
CA ARG A 437 -3.40 2.85 16.38
C ARG A 437 -2.53 3.79 15.56
N ASP A 438 -1.69 3.27 14.67
CA ASP A 438 -0.78 4.11 13.87
C ASP A 438 -1.53 4.96 12.83
N ALA A 439 -2.59 4.39 12.23
CA ALA A 439 -3.45 5.11 11.31
C ALA A 439 -4.19 6.26 12.00
N VAL A 440 -4.68 6.07 13.22
CA VAL A 440 -5.35 7.11 14.02
C VAL A 440 -4.35 8.14 14.52
N LYS A 441 -3.19 7.71 15.04
CA LYS A 441 -2.13 8.59 15.52
C LYS A 441 -1.61 9.53 14.42
N SER A 442 -1.56 9.07 13.16
CA SER A 442 -1.16 9.92 12.03
C SER A 442 -2.19 11.01 11.66
N ARG A 443 -3.46 10.87 12.10
CA ARG A 443 -4.54 11.83 11.84
C ARG A 443 -4.79 12.79 13.00
N PHE A 444 -4.44 12.40 14.23
CA PHE A 444 -4.54 13.24 15.41
C PHE A 444 -3.20 13.96 15.65
N GLY A 445 -3.21 15.29 15.70
CA GLY A 445 -2.00 16.09 15.97
C GLY A 445 -1.29 15.64 17.26
N HIS A 446 0.05 15.71 17.26
CA HIS A 446 0.90 15.15 18.30
C HIS A 446 0.53 15.61 19.72
N GLU A 447 0.24 16.89 19.90
CA GLU A 447 -0.12 17.48 21.20
C GLU A 447 -1.45 16.98 21.76
N ARG A 448 -2.50 16.86 20.93
CA ARG A 448 -3.80 16.34 21.37
C ARG A 448 -3.70 14.87 21.77
N TRP A 449 -2.90 14.09 21.02
CA TRP A 449 -2.64 12.70 21.34
C TRP A 449 -1.90 12.52 22.67
N LEU A 450 -0.88 13.35 22.95
CA LEU A 450 -0.15 13.34 24.21
C LEU A 450 -1.08 13.71 25.39
N SER A 451 -1.87 14.78 25.27
CA SER A 451 -2.80 15.19 26.34
C SER A 451 -3.86 14.12 26.68
N LEU A 452 -4.34 13.38 25.68
CA LEU A 452 -5.26 12.26 25.88
C LEU A 452 -4.55 11.04 26.49
N SER A 453 -3.32 10.78 26.04
CA SER A 453 -2.50 9.68 26.55
C SER A 453 -2.18 9.88 28.03
N ASP A 454 -1.72 11.08 28.41
CA ASP A 454 -1.36 11.41 29.80
C ASP A 454 -2.56 11.32 30.75
N ARG A 455 -3.73 11.84 30.34
CA ARG A 455 -4.96 11.80 31.17
C ARG A 455 -5.48 10.38 31.38
N VAL A 456 -5.39 9.53 30.36
CA VAL A 456 -5.86 8.14 30.43
C VAL A 456 -4.85 7.25 31.16
N GLU A 457 -3.54 7.49 30.99
CA GLU A 457 -2.47 6.77 31.68
C GLU A 457 -2.54 6.99 33.20
N GLN A 458 -2.82 8.20 33.66
CA GLN A 458 -2.99 8.52 35.08
C GLN A 458 -4.16 7.75 35.76
N HIS A 459 -5.17 7.32 34.99
CA HIS A 459 -6.38 6.68 35.54
C HIS A 459 -6.57 5.22 35.10
N GLY A 460 -5.68 4.68 34.26
CA GLY A 460 -5.54 3.26 33.90
C GLY A 460 -6.83 2.42 33.94
N TRP A 461 -6.88 1.47 34.87
CA TRP A 461 -8.01 0.56 35.06
C TRP A 461 -9.31 1.24 35.51
N LYS A 462 -9.21 2.37 36.24
CA LYS A 462 -10.38 3.11 36.75
C LYS A 462 -11.19 3.71 35.61
N ALA A 463 -10.53 4.14 34.53
CA ALA A 463 -11.20 4.64 33.33
C ALA A 463 -12.02 3.53 32.65
N VAL A 464 -11.46 2.31 32.56
CA VAL A 464 -12.18 1.15 32.02
C VAL A 464 -13.35 0.77 32.92
N ALA A 465 -13.12 0.67 34.23
CA ALA A 465 -14.15 0.35 35.21
C ALA A 465 -15.35 1.31 35.13
N PHE A 466 -15.09 2.62 35.12
CA PHE A 466 -16.13 3.64 35.02
C PHE A 466 -16.93 3.51 33.72
N ALA A 467 -16.25 3.31 32.58
CA ALA A 467 -16.92 3.16 31.29
C ALA A 467 -17.75 1.86 31.17
N ARG A 468 -17.40 0.80 31.93
CA ARG A 468 -18.20 -0.43 31.99
C ARG A 468 -19.42 -0.31 32.89
N LEU A 469 -19.31 0.45 33.98
CA LEU A 469 -20.44 0.70 34.89
C LEU A 469 -21.42 1.75 34.35
N VAL A 470 -20.91 2.73 33.60
CA VAL A 470 -21.71 3.82 33.01
C VAL A 470 -21.54 3.78 31.49
N PRO A 471 -22.31 2.92 30.79
CA PRO A 471 -22.17 2.73 29.36
C PRO A 471 -22.76 3.92 28.57
N ILE A 472 -22.00 5.01 28.50
CA ILE A 472 -22.35 6.19 27.66
C ILE A 472 -22.21 5.86 26.17
N PHE A 473 -21.27 4.96 25.85
CA PHE A 473 -20.95 4.57 24.48
C PHE A 473 -21.29 3.09 24.23
N PRO A 474 -21.59 2.70 22.98
CA PRO A 474 -21.82 1.30 22.63
C PRO A 474 -20.60 0.42 22.94
N PHE A 475 -20.86 -0.81 23.37
CA PHE A 475 -19.81 -1.76 23.79
C PHE A 475 -18.71 -1.99 22.72
N PRO A 476 -19.02 -2.27 21.43
CA PRO A 476 -18.00 -2.40 20.40
C PRO A 476 -17.10 -1.16 20.27
N VAL A 477 -17.71 0.03 20.28
CA VAL A 477 -17.01 1.32 20.15
C VAL A 477 -16.01 1.50 21.29
N LEU A 478 -16.44 1.25 22.53
CA LEU A 478 -15.56 1.35 23.71
C LEU A 478 -14.34 0.44 23.60
N ASN A 479 -14.52 -0.78 23.10
CA ASN A 479 -13.41 -1.74 22.99
C ASN A 479 -12.31 -1.23 22.04
N TYR A 480 -12.71 -0.66 20.89
CA TYR A 480 -11.77 -0.04 19.94
C TYR A 480 -11.13 1.24 20.50
N LEU A 481 -11.91 2.10 21.18
CA LEU A 481 -11.40 3.32 21.79
C LEU A 481 -10.33 3.03 22.85
N PHE A 482 -10.56 2.04 23.71
CA PHE A 482 -9.54 1.67 24.71
C PHE A 482 -8.30 1.04 24.08
N GLY A 483 -8.43 0.27 23.00
CA GLY A 483 -7.28 -0.35 22.34
C GLY A 483 -6.31 0.64 21.70
N ILE A 484 -6.78 1.82 21.25
CA ILE A 484 -5.91 2.89 20.74
C ILE A 484 -5.22 3.68 21.87
N THR A 485 -5.78 3.73 23.08
CA THR A 485 -5.18 4.41 24.25
C THR A 485 -3.95 3.65 24.81
N PRO A 486 -3.13 4.26 25.68
CA PRO A 486 -1.97 3.58 26.30
C PRO A 486 -2.33 2.57 27.41
N ILE A 487 -3.61 2.33 27.73
CA ILE A 487 -4.01 1.42 28.82
C ILE A 487 -3.40 0.02 28.62
N ALA A 488 -2.77 -0.54 29.65
CA ALA A 488 -2.21 -1.88 29.59
C ALA A 488 -3.31 -2.93 29.35
N PHE A 489 -3.02 -3.94 28.53
CA PHE A 489 -3.99 -4.98 28.17
C PHE A 489 -4.57 -5.68 29.42
N VAL A 490 -3.72 -6.00 30.39
CA VAL A 490 -4.13 -6.63 31.65
C VAL A 490 -5.17 -5.77 32.39
N HIS A 491 -4.91 -4.46 32.54
CA HIS A 491 -5.86 -3.54 33.17
C HIS A 491 -7.21 -3.51 32.46
N TYR A 492 -7.22 -3.60 31.14
CA TYR A 492 -8.44 -3.64 30.36
C TYR A 492 -9.23 -4.95 30.53
N VAL A 493 -8.55 -6.10 30.51
CA VAL A 493 -9.17 -7.44 30.60
C VAL A 493 -9.84 -7.63 31.95
N TRP A 494 -9.09 -7.50 33.05
CA TRP A 494 -9.66 -7.78 34.37
C TRP A 494 -10.75 -6.76 34.75
N SER A 495 -10.55 -5.48 34.40
CA SER A 495 -11.59 -4.46 34.67
C SER A 495 -12.84 -4.74 33.87
N SER A 496 -12.72 -5.15 32.60
CA SER A 496 -13.89 -5.52 31.80
C SER A 496 -14.60 -6.73 32.40
N PHE A 497 -13.87 -7.77 32.81
CA PHE A 497 -14.43 -8.96 33.44
C PHE A 497 -15.22 -8.61 34.73
N VAL A 498 -14.61 -7.86 35.65
CA VAL A 498 -15.22 -7.55 36.96
C VAL A 498 -16.38 -6.57 36.81
N PHE A 499 -16.20 -5.47 36.10
CA PHE A 499 -17.17 -4.38 36.07
C PHE A 499 -18.31 -4.59 35.07
N MET A 500 -18.20 -5.54 34.15
CA MET A 500 -19.34 -5.99 33.33
C MET A 500 -20.20 -7.06 34.00
N LEU A 501 -19.65 -7.77 35.00
CA LEU A 501 -20.33 -8.91 35.63
C LEU A 501 -21.71 -8.56 36.20
N PRO A 502 -21.93 -7.43 36.91
CA PRO A 502 -23.25 -7.11 37.45
C PRO A 502 -24.31 -6.94 36.35
N ALA A 503 -23.97 -6.21 35.28
CA ALA A 503 -24.86 -6.03 34.14
C ALA A 503 -25.07 -7.35 33.38
N CYS A 504 -24.03 -8.18 33.27
CA CYS A 504 -24.14 -9.51 32.66
C CYS A 504 -25.14 -10.39 33.43
N ILE A 505 -25.04 -10.45 34.76
CA ILE A 505 -25.98 -11.21 35.61
C ILE A 505 -27.41 -10.70 35.39
N ALA A 506 -27.60 -9.39 35.39
CA ALA A 506 -28.91 -8.76 35.16
C ALA A 506 -29.56 -9.20 33.84
N TYR A 507 -28.82 -9.08 32.74
CA TYR A 507 -29.33 -9.39 31.41
C TYR A 507 -29.50 -10.89 31.19
N VAL A 508 -28.58 -11.73 31.66
CA VAL A 508 -28.73 -13.18 31.56
C VAL A 508 -29.93 -13.66 32.39
N ALA A 509 -30.10 -13.15 33.61
CA ALA A 509 -31.26 -13.48 34.44
C ALA A 509 -32.57 -13.12 33.72
N PHE A 510 -32.64 -11.91 33.13
CA PHE A 510 -33.78 -11.51 32.33
C PHE A 510 -34.03 -12.44 31.13
N GLY A 511 -32.98 -12.81 30.39
CA GLY A 511 -33.07 -13.75 29.27
C GLY A 511 -33.55 -15.14 29.68
N SER A 512 -33.07 -15.65 30.81
CA SER A 512 -33.51 -16.93 31.40
C SER A 512 -34.99 -16.89 31.76
N SER A 513 -35.45 -15.82 32.38
CA SER A 513 -36.84 -15.63 32.74
C SER A 513 -37.77 -15.53 31.53
N MET A 514 -37.30 -14.94 30.42
CA MET A 514 -38.02 -14.98 29.15
C MET A 514 -38.11 -16.41 28.60
N GLY A 515 -37.04 -17.21 28.72
CA GLY A 515 -37.03 -18.63 28.34
C GLY A 515 -38.06 -19.44 29.13
N GLU A 516 -38.09 -19.29 30.46
CA GLU A 516 -39.08 -19.96 31.31
C GLU A 516 -40.52 -19.57 30.99
N LEU A 517 -40.78 -18.30 30.67
CA LEU A 517 -42.12 -17.85 30.30
C LEU A 517 -42.56 -18.44 28.95
N ILE A 518 -41.71 -18.36 27.93
CA ILE A 518 -42.04 -18.76 26.55
C ILE A 518 -42.14 -20.29 26.43
N LEU A 519 -41.28 -21.03 27.13
CA LEU A 519 -41.20 -22.49 27.02
C LEU A 519 -42.08 -23.22 28.06
N HIS A 520 -42.28 -22.64 29.25
CA HIS A 520 -42.93 -23.34 30.38
C HIS A 520 -44.09 -22.56 31.02
N GLY A 521 -44.41 -21.35 30.59
CA GLY A 521 -45.54 -20.55 31.10
C GLY A 521 -45.38 -20.06 32.55
N ASN A 522 -44.17 -20.07 33.11
CA ASN A 522 -43.93 -19.72 34.50
C ASN A 522 -43.81 -18.19 34.73
N ILE A 523 -44.89 -17.58 35.23
CA ILE A 523 -44.96 -16.13 35.51
C ILE A 523 -44.04 -15.71 36.68
N TYR A 524 -43.78 -16.59 37.66
CA TYR A 524 -42.94 -16.25 38.81
C TYR A 524 -41.47 -16.05 38.40
N GLY A 525 -40.98 -16.84 37.43
CA GLY A 525 -39.65 -16.67 36.85
C GLY A 525 -39.47 -15.31 36.18
N LEU A 526 -40.51 -14.82 35.46
CA LEU A 526 -40.54 -13.49 34.85
C LEU A 526 -40.42 -12.36 35.87
N VAL A 527 -41.21 -12.43 36.94
CA VAL A 527 -41.23 -11.41 38.00
C VAL A 527 -39.87 -11.33 38.71
N ILE A 528 -39.27 -12.48 39.03
CA ILE A 528 -37.94 -12.57 39.66
C ILE A 528 -36.86 -12.02 38.71
N GLY A 529 -36.89 -12.37 37.42
CA GLY A 529 -35.94 -11.86 36.44
C GLY A 529 -36.01 -10.36 36.24
N ILE A 530 -37.23 -9.80 36.16
CA ILE A 530 -37.46 -8.35 36.08
C ILE A 530 -36.97 -7.66 37.36
N LEU A 531 -37.23 -8.22 38.54
CA LEU A 531 -36.74 -7.71 39.81
C LEU A 531 -35.21 -7.67 39.87
N VAL A 532 -34.55 -8.78 39.52
CA VAL A 532 -33.08 -8.87 39.51
C VAL A 532 -32.47 -7.91 38.50
N ALA A 533 -33.03 -7.83 37.29
CA ALA A 533 -32.57 -6.91 36.26
C ALA A 533 -32.76 -5.44 36.69
N SER A 534 -33.92 -5.12 37.26
CA SER A 534 -34.21 -3.77 37.80
C SER A 534 -33.28 -3.42 38.94
N LEU A 535 -33.04 -4.33 39.89
CA LEU A 535 -32.13 -4.08 41.02
C LEU A 535 -30.70 -3.83 40.52
N ALA A 536 -30.20 -4.66 39.60
CA ALA A 536 -28.85 -4.54 39.07
C ALA A 536 -28.63 -3.30 38.18
N LEU A 537 -29.66 -2.81 37.49
CA LEU A 537 -29.63 -1.53 36.76
C LEU A 537 -29.76 -0.31 37.68
N LEU A 538 -30.56 -0.40 38.75
CA LEU A 538 -30.80 0.71 39.68
C LEU A 538 -29.69 0.87 40.72
N LEU A 539 -28.98 -0.21 41.10
CA LEU A 539 -27.91 -0.19 42.11
C LEU A 539 -26.78 0.80 41.79
N PRO A 540 -26.21 0.87 40.56
CA PRO A 540 -25.17 1.84 40.22
C PRO A 540 -25.69 3.29 40.26
N MET A 541 -26.96 3.52 39.91
CA MET A 541 -27.59 4.84 39.96
C MET A 541 -27.88 5.30 41.40
N ALA A 542 -28.30 4.39 42.27
CA ALA A 542 -28.51 4.64 43.69
C ALA A 542 -27.19 4.92 44.42
N LEU A 543 -26.14 4.13 44.16
CA LEU A 543 -24.80 4.33 44.72
C LEU A 543 -24.20 5.69 44.31
N LYS A 544 -24.46 6.14 43.08
CA LYS A 544 -24.04 7.47 42.59
C LYS A 544 -24.74 8.62 43.32
N ARG A 545 -26.03 8.46 43.66
CA ARG A 545 -26.76 9.45 44.47
C ARG A 545 -26.25 9.52 45.90
N ILE A 546 -25.94 8.38 46.52
CA ILE A 546 -25.43 8.31 47.90
C ILE A 546 -24.00 8.87 47.98
N ALA A 547 -23.13 8.56 47.01
CA ALA A 547 -21.77 9.10 46.95
C ALA A 547 -21.75 10.62 46.73
N ASN A 548 -22.66 11.15 45.91
CA ASN A 548 -22.79 12.60 45.72
C ASN A 548 -23.40 13.30 46.95
N TRP A 549 -24.29 12.63 47.70
CA TRP A 549 -24.90 13.16 48.92
C TRP A 549 -23.90 13.26 50.08
N GLY A 550 -22.93 12.32 50.17
CA GLY A 550 -21.84 12.36 51.16
C GLY A 550 -20.75 13.41 50.90
N SER A 551 -20.64 13.95 49.67
CA SER A 551 -19.66 15.00 49.32
C SER A 551 -20.20 16.43 49.46
N GLY A 552 -21.47 16.59 49.85
CA GLY A 552 -22.19 17.87 49.84
C GLY A 552 -22.06 18.73 51.09
N ASN A 553 -21.17 18.42 52.05
CA ASN A 553 -21.09 19.24 53.28
C ASN A 553 -19.69 19.33 53.88
N ASN A 554 -18.71 19.80 53.10
CA ASN A 554 -17.47 20.40 53.63
C ASN A 554 -16.82 21.27 52.54
N ASP A 555 -17.30 22.51 52.35
CA ASP A 555 -16.42 23.68 52.28
C ASP A 555 -17.22 25.01 52.39
N PRO A 556 -17.11 25.75 53.50
CA PRO A 556 -17.40 27.17 53.52
C PRO A 556 -16.10 27.94 53.26
N LYS A 557 -15.93 28.44 52.02
CA LYS A 557 -15.17 29.66 51.60
C LYS A 557 -14.41 29.45 50.28
N ARG A 558 -15.01 29.87 49.16
CA ARG A 558 -14.62 31.03 48.33
C ARG A 558 -15.33 31.01 46.99
#